data_AF-A0A1I6FL10-F1
#
_entry.id   AF-A0A1I6FL10-F1
#
_cell.length_a   1.000
_cell.length_b   1.000
_cell.length_c   1.000
_cell.angle_alpha   90.00
_cell.angle_beta   90.00
_cell.angle_gamma   90.00
#
_symmetry.space_group_name_H-M   'P 1'
#
loop_
_entity.id
_entity.type
_entity.pdbx_description
1 polymer ?
#
loop_
_entity_poly.entity_id
_entity_poly.type
_entity_poly.pdbx_seq_one_letter_code
_entity_poly.pdbx_strand_id
1 'polypeptide(L)' 'MPDADASLASTLGALTAAFLVVTLVAGTLIGFNWTQAVLLGGFAGVVAVASAWLTARRADGD' A
#
# COMPACT_ATOMS: atom_id res chain seq x y z
N MET A 1 -11.13 20.16 -5.33
CA MET A 1 -10.66 19.89 -6.71
C MET A 1 -10.84 18.40 -6.90
N PRO A 2 -11.81 17.97 -7.70
CA PRO A 2 -12.24 16.56 -7.76
C PRO A 2 -11.11 15.58 -8.11
N ASP A 3 -10.11 16.01 -8.89
CA ASP A 3 -8.97 15.18 -9.28
C ASP A 3 -8.01 14.87 -8.11
N ALA A 4 -7.81 15.82 -7.21
CA ALA A 4 -6.99 15.62 -6.01
C ALA A 4 -7.65 14.62 -5.06
N ASP A 5 -8.98 14.72 -4.90
CA ASP A 5 -9.77 13.81 -4.06
C ASP A 5 -9.76 12.38 -4.63
N ALA A 6 -9.89 12.23 -5.96
CA ALA A 6 -9.81 10.92 -6.63
C ALA A 6 -8.42 10.28 -6.50
N SER A 7 -7.35 11.07 -6.63
CA SER A 7 -5.96 10.61 -6.45
C SER A 7 -5.70 10.13 -5.01
N LEU A 8 -6.22 10.87 -4.03
CA LEU A 8 -6.11 10.52 -2.62
C LEU A 8 -6.90 9.26 -2.28
N ALA A 9 -8.13 9.12 -2.80
CA ALA A 9 -8.94 7.92 -2.66
C ALA A 9 -8.25 6.68 -3.27
N SER A 10 -7.64 6.82 -4.45
CA SER A 10 -6.88 5.74 -5.10
C SER A 10 -5.65 5.34 -4.27
N THR A 11 -4.91 6.33 -3.75
CA THR A 11 -3.74 6.09 -2.88
C THR A 11 -4.13 5.37 -1.60
N LEU A 12 -5.23 5.79 -0.95
CA LEU A 12 -5.77 5.12 0.24
C LEU A 12 -6.24 3.69 -0.09
N GLY A 13 -6.92 3.49 -1.22
CA GLY A 13 -7.33 2.17 -1.67
C GLY A 13 -6.14 1.22 -1.87
N ALA A 14 -5.08 1.68 -2.52
CA ALA A 14 -3.85 0.91 -2.72
C ALA A 14 -3.15 0.59 -1.39
N LEU A 15 -3.05 1.59 -0.49
CA LEU A 15 -2.48 1.41 0.85
C LEU A 15 -3.26 0.36 1.66
N THR A 16 -4.59 0.50 1.74
CA THR A 16 -5.45 -0.40 2.49
C THR A 16 -5.41 -1.81 1.91
N ALA A 17 -5.45 -1.96 0.58
CA ALA A 17 -5.36 -3.25 -0.07
C ALA A 17 -4.02 -3.94 0.22
N ALA A 18 -2.89 -3.23 0.07
CA ALA A 18 -1.57 -3.77 0.36
C ALA A 18 -1.43 -4.19 1.82
N PHE A 19 -1.88 -3.35 2.75
CA PHE A 19 -1.88 -3.67 4.18
C PHE A 19 -2.68 -4.94 4.47
N LEU A 20 -3.95 -5.00 4.05
CA LEU A 20 -4.84 -6.12 4.38
C LEU A 20 -4.36 -7.42 3.75
N VAL A 21 -4.00 -7.42 2.47
CA VAL A 21 -3.56 -8.64 1.77
C VAL A 21 -2.29 -9.18 2.42
N VAL A 22 -1.28 -8.33 2.65
CA VAL A 22 0.00 -8.79 3.21
C VAL A 22 -0.15 -9.23 4.66
N THR A 23 -0.87 -8.47 5.49
CA THR A 23 -1.09 -8.87 6.89
C THR A 23 -1.86 -10.19 6.99
N LEU A 24 -2.93 -10.37 6.21
CA LEU A 24 -3.70 -11.61 6.25
C LEU A 24 -2.87 -12.79 5.75
N VAL A 25 -2.16 -12.65 4.62
CA VAL A 25 -1.31 -13.72 4.09
C VAL A 25 -0.21 -14.09 5.08
N ALA A 26 0.50 -13.10 5.63
CA ALA A 26 1.58 -13.36 6.58
C ALA A 26 1.08 -14.01 7.88
N GLY A 27 -0.02 -13.50 8.44
CA GLY A 27 -0.57 -13.95 9.72
C GLY A 27 -1.37 -15.23 9.66
N THR A 28 -2.00 -15.56 8.52
CA THR A 28 -2.88 -16.73 8.40
C THR A 28 -2.29 -17.87 7.56
N LEU A 29 -1.40 -17.56 6.60
CA LEU A 29 -0.89 -18.57 5.65
C LEU A 29 0.60 -18.87 5.83
N ILE A 30 1.41 -17.90 6.26
CA ILE A 30 2.88 -18.07 6.39
C ILE A 30 3.29 -18.41 7.83
N GLY A 31 2.45 -18.09 8.82
CA GLY A 31 2.70 -18.40 10.23
C GLY A 31 3.51 -17.35 10.99
N PHE A 32 3.60 -16.12 10.47
CA PHE A 32 4.07 -14.98 11.27
C PHE A 32 3.11 -14.75 12.43
N ASN A 33 3.63 -14.32 13.59
CA ASN A 33 2.73 -13.87 14.64
C ASN A 33 1.95 -12.60 14.19
N TRP A 34 0.79 -12.36 14.79
CA TRP A 34 -0.11 -11.29 14.36
C TRP A 34 0.57 -9.91 14.33
N THR A 35 1.39 -9.60 15.34
CA THR A 35 2.13 -8.33 15.41
C THR A 35 3.14 -8.21 14.27
N GLN A 36 3.91 -9.26 13.98
CA GLN A 36 4.85 -9.28 12.86
C GLN A 36 4.13 -9.12 11.51
N ALA A 37 2.99 -9.79 11.35
CA ALA A 37 2.17 -9.70 10.14
C ALA A 37 1.60 -8.30 9.92
N VAL A 38 1.14 -7.63 10.99
CA VAL A 38 0.68 -6.23 10.93
C VAL A 38 1.82 -5.28 10.57
N LEU A 39 3.01 -5.46 11.17
CA LEU A 39 4.19 -4.64 10.84
C LEU A 39 4.62 -4.83 9.38
N LEU A 40 4.62 -6.07 8.89
CA LEU A 40 4.95 -6.38 7.50
C LEU A 40 3.93 -5.79 6.52
N GLY A 41 2.63 -5.88 6.83
CA GLY A 41 1.59 -5.24 6.03
C GLY A 41 1.69 -3.71 6.04
N GLY A 42 2.03 -3.11 7.19
CA GLY A 42 2.28 -1.68 7.30
C GLY A 42 3.44 -1.25 6.40
N PHE A 43 4.55 -2.00 6.40
CA PHE A 43 5.68 -1.76 5.51
C PHE A 43 5.29 -1.90 4.02
N ALA A 44 4.56 -2.96 3.66
CA ALA A 44 4.07 -3.14 2.29
C ALA A 44 3.17 -1.98 1.83
N GLY A 45 2.35 -1.44 2.74
CA GLY A 45 1.56 -0.24 2.52
C GLY A 45 2.41 0.99 2.17
N VAL A 46 3.49 1.25 2.93
CA VAL A 46 4.43 2.34 2.64
C VAL A 46 5.08 2.15 1.26
N VAL A 47 5.51 0.93 0.94
CA VAL A 47 6.10 0.61 -0.37
C VAL A 47 5.10 0.86 -1.50
N ALA A 48 3.83 0.47 -1.34
CA ALA A 48 2.80 0.69 -2.35
C ALA A 48 2.60 2.18 -2.66
N VAL A 49 2.54 3.04 -1.64
CA VAL A 49 2.41 4.50 -1.81
C VAL A 49 3.67 5.08 -2.47
N ALA A 50 4.86 4.66 -2.02
CA ALA A 50 6.13 5.12 -2.60
C ALA A 50 6.27 4.73 -4.08
N SER A 51 5.86 3.51 -4.45
CA SER A 51 5.82 3.04 -5.83
C SER A 51 4.84 3.84 -6.68
N ALA A 52 3.64 4.13 -6.18
CA ALA A 52 2.67 4.96 -6.88
C ALA A 52 3.20 6.37 -7.15
N TRP A 53 3.81 7.00 -6.13
CA TRP A 53 4.44 8.31 -6.28
C TRP A 53 5.60 8.32 -7.28
N LEU A 54 6.44 7.28 -7.25
CA LEU A 54 7.57 7.17 -8.17
C LEU A 54 7.09 6.97 -9.61
N THR A 55 6.02 6.19 -9.81
CA THR A 55 5.37 6.01 -11.12
C THR A 55 4.80 7.33 -11.64
N ALA A 56 4.12 8.11 -10.80
CA ALA A 56 3.62 9.43 -11.18
C ALA A 56 4.76 10.37 -11.61
N ARG A 57 5.86 10.42 -10.85
CA ARG A 57 7.03 11.22 -11.21
C ARG A 57 7.69 10.84 -12.53
N ARG A 58 7.64 9.56 -12.91
CA ARG A 58 8.17 9.11 -14.20
C ARG A 58 7.24 9.50 -15.35
N ALA A 59 5.93 9.49 -15.13
CA ALA A 59 4.95 9.92 -16.12
C ALA A 59 5.02 11.43 -16.42
N ASP A 60 5.42 12.25 -15.44
CA ASP A 60 5.57 13.70 -15.60
C ASP A 60 6.91 14.13 -16.27
N GLY A 61 7.86 13.19 -16.44
CA GLY A 61 9.21 13.45 -16.95
C GLY A 61 9.41 13.22 -18.45
N ASP A 62 8.39 12.70 -19.14
CA ASP A 62 8.26 12.60 -20.61
C ASP A 62 7.28 13.67 -21.11
#